data_AF-A0A7J6QIH5-F1
#
_entry.id   AF-A0A7J6QIH5-F1
#
_cell.length_a   1.000
_cell.length_b   1.000
_cell.length_c   1.000
_cell.angle_alpha   90.00
_cell.angle_beta   90.00
_cell.angle_gamma   90.00
#
_symmetry.space_group_name_H-M   'P 1'
#
loop_
_entity.id
_entity.type
_entity.pdbx_description
1 polymer ?
#
loop_
_entity_poly.entity_id
_entity_poly.type
_entity_poly.pdbx_seq_one_letter_code
_entity_poly.pdbx_strand_id
1 'polypeptide(L)'
;DYHFKKGGFVSVDYLGREVALRVGHACMHYDYSMQKMQEPAVVERAQALRDHYGDNVIVYASVDRCDRLSGIGLKFRAWRLFLEQHPNVVGRAVLRQHAYVPKTHSVTLAYKLASELTQIAEAINEQFGC
;
A
#
# COMPACT_ATOMS: atom_id res chain seq x y z
N ASP A 1 -29.21 -12.88 25.05
CA ASP A 1 -30.12 -12.41 23.98
C ASP A 1 -29.50 -11.26 23.22
N TYR A 2 -30.04 -10.92 22.03
CA TYR A 2 -29.58 -9.78 21.24
C TYR A 2 -30.76 -8.95 20.74
N HIS A 3 -30.55 -7.62 20.66
CA HIS A 3 -31.58 -6.67 20.21
C HIS A 3 -30.98 -5.64 19.25
N PHE A 4 -31.69 -5.36 18.16
CA PHE A 4 -31.33 -4.30 17.23
C PHE A 4 -31.88 -2.95 17.70
N LYS A 5 -31.02 -1.93 17.76
CA LYS A 5 -31.41 -0.55 18.09
C LYS A 5 -31.28 0.35 16.85
N LYS A 6 -32.18 1.33 16.75
CA LYS A 6 -32.18 2.35 15.69
C LYS A 6 -30.82 3.09 15.70
N GLY A 7 -30.20 3.26 14.53
CA GLY A 7 -28.85 3.81 14.40
C GLY A 7 -27.74 2.78 14.12
N GLY A 8 -28.09 1.50 13.90
CA GLY A 8 -27.14 0.47 13.44
C GLY A 8 -26.35 -0.21 14.56
N PHE A 9 -26.91 -0.25 15.77
CA PHE A 9 -26.31 -0.92 16.91
C PHE A 9 -26.97 -2.28 17.13
N VAL A 10 -26.14 -3.28 17.45
CA VAL A 10 -26.58 -4.57 17.97
C VAL A 10 -26.19 -4.63 19.43
N SER A 11 -27.17 -4.72 20.32
CA SER A 11 -26.92 -4.95 21.75
C SER A 11 -26.89 -6.45 22.03
N VAL A 12 -25.92 -6.89 22.84
CA VAL A 12 -25.79 -8.27 23.31
C VAL A 12 -25.70 -8.26 24.83
N ASP A 13 -26.54 -9.06 25.49
CA ASP A 13 -26.40 -9.30 26.93
C ASP A 13 -25.30 -10.32 27.18
N TYR A 14 -24.25 -9.90 27.88
CA TYR A 14 -23.10 -10.73 28.21
C TYR A 14 -22.68 -10.53 29.67
N LEU A 15 -22.75 -11.61 30.47
CA LEU A 15 -22.42 -11.61 31.91
C LEU A 15 -23.11 -10.49 32.71
N GLY A 16 -24.39 -10.25 32.45
CA GLY A 16 -25.19 -9.22 33.11
C GLY A 16 -24.88 -7.78 32.65
N ARG A 17 -24.14 -7.60 31.54
CA ARG A 17 -23.88 -6.30 30.91
C ARG A 17 -24.47 -6.27 29.51
N GLU A 18 -25.11 -5.17 29.16
CA GLU A 18 -25.48 -4.89 27.77
C GLU A 18 -24.25 -4.35 27.02
N VAL A 19 -23.77 -5.06 26.00
CA VAL A 19 -22.65 -4.67 25.15
C VAL A 19 -23.17 -4.22 23.79
N ALA A 20 -22.91 -2.97 23.43
CA ALA A 20 -23.29 -2.43 22.12
C ALA A 20 -22.18 -2.68 21.08
N LEU A 21 -22.54 -3.36 20.00
CA LEU A 21 -21.70 -3.61 18.84
C LEU A 21 -22.09 -2.65 17.72
N ARG A 22 -21.09 -2.02 17.10
CA ARG A 22 -21.25 -1.18 15.91
C ARG A 22 -20.10 -1.44 14.95
N VAL A 23 -20.43 -1.57 13.67
CA VAL A 23 -19.44 -1.57 12.60
C VAL A 23 -19.35 -0.15 12.05
N GLY A 24 -18.14 0.39 12.03
CA GLY A 24 -17.84 1.70 11.44
C GLY A 24 -16.64 1.58 10.53
N HIS A 25 -16.65 2.33 9.43
CA HIS A 25 -15.48 2.48 8.58
C HIS A 25 -14.56 3.55 9.17
N ALA A 26 -13.27 3.25 9.29
CA ALA A 26 -12.27 4.26 9.58
C ALA A 26 -12.00 5.05 8.30
N CYS A 27 -12.20 6.36 8.35
CA CYS A 27 -12.03 7.27 7.21
C CYS A 27 -10.86 8.23 7.45
N MET A 28 -10.26 8.71 6.36
CA MET A 28 -9.31 9.84 6.38
C MET A 28 -10.03 11.16 6.13
N HIS A 29 -9.51 12.25 6.69
CA HIS A 29 -10.10 13.58 6.52
C HIS A 29 -9.73 14.16 5.15
N TYR A 30 -10.66 14.12 4.20
CA TYR A 30 -10.42 14.47 2.79
C TYR A 30 -9.81 15.87 2.60
N ASP A 31 -10.44 16.91 3.13
CA ASP A 31 -9.99 18.30 2.91
C ASP A 31 -8.59 18.54 3.49
N TYR A 32 -8.29 17.86 4.60
CA TYR A 32 -6.97 17.95 5.24
C TYR A 32 -5.92 17.25 4.36
N SER A 33 -6.22 16.06 3.84
CA SER A 33 -5.35 15.37 2.89
C SER A 33 -5.11 16.20 1.62
N MET A 34 -6.16 16.82 1.07
CA MET A 34 -6.05 17.69 -0.10
C MET A 34 -5.14 18.90 0.19
N GLN A 35 -5.32 19.55 1.33
CA GLN A 35 -4.48 20.66 1.75
C GLN A 35 -3.01 20.24 1.88
N LYS A 36 -2.73 19.10 2.49
CA LYS A 36 -1.36 18.57 2.64
C LYS A 36 -0.69 18.25 1.31
N MET A 37 -1.44 17.78 0.31
CA MET A 37 -0.90 17.51 -1.01
C MET A 37 -0.48 18.79 -1.78
N GLN A 38 -1.02 19.95 -1.40
CA GLN A 38 -0.67 21.24 -2.02
C GLN A 38 0.50 21.95 -1.33
N GLU A 39 1.09 21.37 -0.28
CA GLU A 39 2.25 21.96 0.38
C GLU A 39 3.42 22.07 -0.63
N PRO A 40 4.12 23.22 -0.72
CA PRO A 40 5.17 23.43 -1.72
C PRO A 40 6.23 22.33 -1.73
N ALA A 41 6.66 21.86 -0.55
CA ALA A 41 7.64 20.78 -0.43
C ALA A 41 7.15 19.44 -1.02
N VAL A 42 5.85 19.14 -0.93
CA VAL A 42 5.25 17.94 -1.50
C VAL A 42 5.19 18.04 -3.02
N VAL A 43 4.74 19.19 -3.53
CA VAL A 43 4.65 19.46 -4.97
C VAL A 43 6.05 19.42 -5.61
N GLU A 44 7.03 20.09 -5.00
CA GLU A 44 8.43 20.09 -5.44
C GLU A 44 9.01 18.66 -5.46
N ARG A 45 8.78 17.87 -4.40
CA ARG A 45 9.27 16.49 -4.34
C ARG A 45 8.60 15.60 -5.38
N ALA A 46 7.31 15.81 -5.66
CA ALA A 46 6.58 15.08 -6.69
C ALA A 46 7.08 15.43 -8.10
N GLN A 47 7.37 16.70 -8.37
CA GLN A 47 7.97 17.13 -9.63
C GLN A 47 9.37 16.53 -9.80
N ALA A 48 10.22 16.63 -8.78
CA ALA A 48 11.55 16.02 -8.83
C ALA A 48 11.52 14.50 -9.06
N LEU A 49 10.50 13.80 -8.54
CA LEU A 49 10.30 12.38 -8.81
C LEU A 49 9.92 12.13 -10.27
N ARG A 50 9.08 12.98 -10.86
CA ARG A 50 8.71 12.90 -12.28
C ARG A 50 9.91 13.18 -13.18
N ASP A 51 10.65 14.24 -12.90
CA ASP A 51 11.85 14.63 -13.65
C ASP A 51 12.93 13.53 -13.61
N HIS A 52 13.07 12.83 -12.47
CA HIS A 52 14.01 11.73 -12.32
C HIS A 52 13.74 10.56 -13.28
N TYR A 53 12.47 10.23 -13.53
CA TYR A 53 12.11 9.15 -14.45
C TYR A 53 11.89 9.63 -15.90
N GLY A 54 11.64 10.93 -16.09
CA GLY A 54 11.33 11.53 -17.38
C GLY A 54 9.84 11.46 -17.73
N ASP A 55 9.38 12.41 -18.54
CA ASP A 55 7.95 12.64 -18.82
C ASP A 55 7.27 11.49 -19.59
N ASN A 56 8.04 10.64 -20.26
CA ASN A 56 7.53 9.51 -21.05
C ASN A 56 7.40 8.20 -20.25
N VAL A 57 7.73 8.22 -18.95
CA VAL A 57 7.67 7.04 -18.08
C VAL A 57 6.46 7.13 -17.15
N ILE A 58 5.62 6.10 -17.18
CA ILE A 58 4.50 5.96 -16.24
C ILE A 58 5.02 5.41 -14.92
N VAL A 59 4.90 6.19 -13.85
CA VAL A 59 5.32 5.80 -12.49
C VAL A 59 4.12 5.25 -11.71
N TYR A 60 4.12 3.95 -11.46
CA TYR A 60 3.23 3.30 -10.51
C TYR A 60 3.85 3.39 -9.10
N ALA A 61 3.25 4.15 -8.19
CA ALA A 61 3.72 4.29 -6.83
C ALA A 61 2.86 3.48 -5.85
N SER A 62 3.50 2.76 -4.92
CA SER A 62 2.80 2.01 -3.87
C SER A 62 3.49 2.24 -2.53
N VAL A 63 2.70 2.40 -1.47
CA VAL A 63 3.17 2.59 -0.10
C VAL A 63 2.46 1.60 0.79
N ASP A 64 3.22 0.67 1.37
CA ASP A 64 2.66 -0.45 2.10
C ASP A 64 3.51 -0.80 3.30
N ARG A 65 2.86 -1.40 4.31
CA ARG A 65 3.57 -2.00 5.42
C ARG A 65 4.31 -3.24 4.90
N CYS A 66 5.54 -3.46 5.35
CA CYS A 66 6.26 -4.70 5.07
C CYS A 66 5.69 -5.81 5.96
N ASP A 67 4.53 -6.33 5.55
CA ASP A 67 3.88 -7.49 6.15
C ASP A 67 3.25 -8.39 5.08
N ARG A 68 2.87 -9.61 5.47
CA ARG A 68 2.31 -10.61 4.56
C ARG A 68 0.91 -10.25 4.06
N LEU A 69 0.19 -9.39 4.77
CA LEU A 69 -1.20 -9.02 4.44
C LEU A 69 -1.26 -7.88 3.43
N SER A 70 -0.18 -7.11 3.28
CA SER A 70 -0.06 -5.99 2.35
C SER A 70 0.07 -6.43 0.89
N GLY A 71 0.20 -7.74 0.62
CA GLY A 71 0.10 -8.28 -0.74
C GLY A 71 1.23 -7.85 -1.69
N ILE A 72 2.37 -7.36 -1.18
CA ILE A 72 3.46 -6.83 -2.02
C ILE A 72 4.00 -7.91 -2.98
N GLY A 73 4.18 -9.14 -2.50
CA GLY A 73 4.60 -10.25 -3.37
C GLY A 73 3.60 -10.57 -4.48
N LEU A 74 2.29 -10.39 -4.25
CA LEU A 74 1.27 -10.54 -5.29
C LEU A 74 1.40 -9.40 -6.32
N LYS A 75 1.63 -8.16 -5.88
CA LYS A 75 1.88 -7.03 -6.76
C LYS A 75 3.11 -7.24 -7.64
N PHE A 76 4.21 -7.76 -7.09
CA PHE A 76 5.41 -8.06 -7.89
C PHE A 76 5.17 -9.16 -8.92
N ARG A 77 4.42 -10.20 -8.58
CA ARG A 77 4.01 -11.23 -9.56
C ARG A 77 3.14 -10.65 -10.68
N ALA A 78 2.17 -9.80 -10.34
CA ALA A 78 1.33 -9.13 -11.33
C ALA A 78 2.15 -8.17 -12.20
N TRP A 79 3.11 -7.46 -11.61
CA TRP A 79 4.02 -6.56 -12.34
C TRP A 79 4.91 -7.32 -13.33
N ARG A 80 5.50 -8.45 -12.90
CA ARG A 80 6.24 -9.34 -13.81
C ARG A 80 5.37 -9.78 -14.98
N LEU A 81 4.18 -10.31 -14.71
CA LEU A 81 3.26 -10.78 -15.74
C LEU A 81 2.87 -9.65 -16.71
N PHE A 82 2.64 -8.44 -16.19
CA PHE A 82 2.34 -7.26 -17.00
C PHE A 82 3.49 -6.92 -17.97
N LEU A 83 4.74 -6.96 -17.51
CA LEU A 83 5.91 -6.72 -18.37
C LEU A 83 6.11 -7.84 -19.41
N GLU A 84 5.87 -9.10 -19.04
CA GLU A 84 5.93 -10.24 -19.95
C GLU A 84 4.87 -10.16 -21.07
N GLN A 85 3.64 -9.78 -20.71
CA GLN A 85 2.51 -9.72 -21.65
C GLN A 85 2.52 -8.46 -22.52
N HIS A 86 3.19 -7.40 -22.08
CA HIS A 86 3.23 -6.12 -22.77
C HIS A 86 4.67 -5.61 -22.95
N PRO A 87 5.51 -6.26 -23.79
CA PRO A 87 6.92 -5.86 -23.98
C PRO A 87 7.08 -4.40 -24.40
N ASN A 88 6.08 -3.81 -25.05
CA ASN A 88 6.07 -2.42 -25.44
C ASN A 88 6.15 -1.45 -24.23
N VAL A 89 5.74 -1.86 -23.03
CA VAL A 89 5.77 -0.99 -21.84
C VAL A 89 7.10 -1.03 -21.09
N VAL A 90 7.97 -2.00 -21.39
CA VAL A 90 9.31 -2.09 -20.81
C VAL A 90 10.09 -0.81 -21.15
N GLY A 91 10.76 -0.22 -20.17
CA GLY A 91 11.42 1.09 -20.29
C GLY A 91 10.48 2.31 -20.34
N ARG A 92 9.15 2.10 -20.39
CA ARG A 92 8.13 3.17 -20.38
C ARG A 92 7.23 3.15 -19.15
N ALA A 93 7.42 2.18 -18.26
CA ALA A 93 6.68 2.07 -17.02
C ALA A 93 7.58 1.56 -15.89
N VAL A 94 7.41 2.11 -14.70
CA VAL A 94 8.17 1.73 -13.50
C VAL A 94 7.24 1.53 -12.31
N LEU A 95 7.50 0.50 -11.50
CA LEU A 95 6.86 0.29 -10.21
C LEU A 95 7.80 0.72 -9.09
N ARG A 96 7.43 1.77 -8.35
CA ARG A 96 8.12 2.24 -7.15
C ARG A 96 7.36 1.81 -5.89
N GLN A 97 7.78 0.70 -5.30
CA GLN A 97 7.19 0.15 -4.08
C GLN A 97 7.96 0.61 -2.84
N HIS A 98 7.33 1.42 -1.99
CA HIS A 98 7.82 1.75 -0.65
C HIS A 98 7.22 0.77 0.36
N ALA A 99 8.05 -0.14 0.87
CA ALA A 99 7.66 -1.10 1.91
C ALA A 99 8.27 -0.70 3.25
N TYR A 100 7.48 -0.16 4.18
CA TYR A 100 8.02 0.30 5.47
C TYR A 100 7.96 -0.81 6.53
N VAL A 101 9.07 -1.01 7.25
CA VAL A 101 9.13 -1.99 8.35
C VAL A 101 8.40 -1.43 9.58
N PRO A 102 7.39 -2.15 10.13
CA PRO A 102 6.66 -1.66 11.29
C PRO A 102 7.51 -1.72 12.56
N LYS A 103 7.32 -0.72 13.44
CA LYS A 103 7.94 -0.66 14.77
C LYS A 103 7.16 -1.50 15.80
N THR A 104 6.90 -2.78 15.49
CA THR A 104 6.11 -3.70 16.33
C THR A 104 6.91 -4.97 16.65
N HIS A 105 6.47 -5.80 17.60
CA HIS A 105 7.18 -7.03 18.02
C HIS A 105 7.59 -7.99 16.87
N SER A 106 6.96 -7.90 15.70
CA SER A 106 7.25 -8.69 14.51
C SER A 106 8.37 -8.15 13.61
N VAL A 107 9.24 -7.25 14.09
CA VAL A 107 10.33 -6.64 13.30
C VAL A 107 11.18 -7.67 12.55
N THR A 108 11.58 -8.77 13.21
CA THR A 108 12.40 -9.82 12.58
C THR A 108 11.69 -10.47 11.38
N LEU A 109 10.39 -10.72 11.49
CA LEU A 109 9.59 -11.27 10.39
C LEU A 109 9.46 -10.28 9.23
N ALA A 110 9.31 -9.00 9.55
CA ALA A 110 9.23 -7.95 8.54
C ALA A 110 10.56 -7.78 7.79
N TYR A 111 11.71 -7.91 8.45
CA TYR A 111 13.02 -7.90 7.78
C TYR A 111 13.24 -9.13 6.90
N LYS A 112 12.83 -10.31 7.36
CA LYS A 112 12.88 -11.52 6.53
C LYS A 112 12.03 -11.34 5.27
N LEU A 113 10.81 -10.86 5.42
CA LEU A 113 9.93 -10.55 4.28
C LEU A 113 10.53 -9.47 3.38
N ALA A 114 11.13 -8.42 3.93
CA ALA A 114 11.79 -7.38 3.14
C ALA A 114 12.91 -7.98 2.27
N SER A 115 13.73 -8.88 2.83
CA SER A 115 14.78 -9.58 2.08
C SER A 115 14.20 -10.42 0.93
N GLU A 116 13.14 -11.21 1.20
CA GLU A 116 12.45 -11.99 0.16
C GLU A 116 11.85 -11.10 -0.95
N LEU A 117 11.24 -9.98 -0.57
CA LEU A 117 10.68 -9.01 -1.53
C LEU A 117 11.77 -8.34 -2.37
N THR A 118 12.90 -7.99 -1.76
CA THR A 118 14.05 -7.41 -2.49
C THR A 118 14.56 -8.38 -3.53
N GLN A 119 14.75 -9.66 -3.21
CA GLN A 119 15.20 -10.67 -4.17
C GLN A 119 14.24 -10.83 -5.35
N ILE A 120 12.92 -10.76 -5.11
CA ILE A 120 11.92 -10.79 -6.17
C ILE A 120 12.03 -9.55 -7.07
N ALA A 121 12.19 -8.37 -6.47
CA ALA A 121 12.34 -7.11 -7.21
C ALA A 121 13.63 -7.11 -8.05
N GLU A 122 14.75 -7.57 -7.49
CA GLU A 122 16.02 -7.75 -8.18
C GLU A 122 15.87 -8.68 -9.38
N ALA A 123 15.26 -9.86 -9.21
CA ALA A 123 15.05 -10.79 -10.31
C ALA A 123 14.16 -10.21 -11.43
N ILE A 124 13.16 -9.37 -11.09
CA ILE A 124 12.37 -8.65 -12.11
C ILE A 124 13.24 -7.61 -12.83
N ASN A 125 14.04 -6.84 -12.09
CA ASN A 125 14.91 -5.82 -12.65
C ASN A 125 16.04 -6.43 -13.49
N GLU A 126 16.55 -7.60 -13.15
CA GLU A 126 17.52 -8.31 -14.00
C GLU A 126 16.90 -8.76 -15.32
N GLN A 127 15.62 -9.14 -15.31
CA GLN A 127 14.91 -9.63 -16.48
C GLN A 127 14.42 -8.50 -17.40
N PHE A 128 13.97 -7.37 -16.85
CA PHE A 128 13.31 -6.29 -17.59
C PHE A 128 13.93 -4.90 -17.39
N GLY A 129 14.90 -4.77 -16.49
CA GLY A 129 15.62 -3.54 -16.29
C GLY A 129 16.44 -3.20 -17.53
N CYS A 130 16.52 -1.90 -17.80
CA CYS A 130 17.23 -1.30 -18.91
C CYS A 130 18.26 -0.31 -18.37
#